data_AF-A0A355F1I6-F1
#
_entry.id   AF-A0A355F1I6-F1
#
_cell.length_a   1.000
_cell.length_b   1.000
_cell.length_c   1.000
_cell.angle_alpha   90.00
_cell.angle_beta   90.00
_cell.angle_gamma   90.00
#
_symmetry.space_group_name_H-M   'P 1'
#
loop_
_entity.id
_entity.type
_entity.pdbx_description
1 polymer ?
#
loop_
_entity_poly.entity_id
_entity_poly.type
_entity_poly.pdbx_seq_one_letter_code
_entity_poly.pdbx_strand_id
1 'polypeptide(L)'
;MNEEIKRLLNVLKTAMKILDLTNRDLEKKLGLSYGYLSRLFSGAIELKVEHVLDLCGALGLRPAEFFHIAYPRVPTPGTAAAVRVRDVLQGFQAPGEQEDAPSKLSALSREEIEHMMLTSLRKLLADLGRS
;
A
#
# COMPACT_ATOMS: atom_id res chain seq x y z
N MET A 1 -5.56 16.08 20.94
CA MET A 1 -5.34 15.61 19.56
C MET A 1 -5.65 14.12 19.49
N ASN A 2 -6.46 13.71 18.51
CA ASN A 2 -6.88 12.32 18.27
C ASN A 2 -5.67 11.39 18.02
N GLU A 3 -5.69 10.15 18.53
CA GLU A 3 -4.61 9.17 18.36
C GLU A 3 -4.37 8.79 16.89
N GLU A 4 -5.42 8.75 16.08
CA GLU A 4 -5.31 8.49 14.64
C GLU A 4 -4.54 9.62 13.93
N ILE A 5 -4.81 10.88 14.32
CA ILE A 5 -4.08 12.05 13.81
C ILE A 5 -2.61 11.99 14.22
N LYS A 6 -2.32 11.64 15.48
CA LYS A 6 -0.95 11.46 15.96
C LYS A 6 -0.20 10.41 15.16
N ARG A 7 -0.83 9.25 14.87
CA ARG A 7 -0.21 8.20 14.06
C ARG A 7 0.16 8.74 12.67
N LEU A 8 -0.77 9.39 11.97
CA LEU A 8 -0.51 9.95 10.64
C LEU A 8 0.64 10.97 10.66
N LEU A 9 0.64 11.89 11.62
CA LEU A 9 1.73 12.88 11.77
C LEU A 9 3.07 12.21 12.08
N ASN A 10 3.08 11.14 12.88
CA ASN A 10 4.31 10.41 13.21
C ASN A 10 4.86 9.65 12.00
N VAL A 11 4.01 9.06 11.17
CA VAL A 11 4.42 8.43 9.90
C VAL A 11 5.03 9.47 8.97
N LEU A 12 4.41 10.63 8.81
CA LEU A 12 4.96 11.74 8.00
C LEU A 12 6.33 12.20 8.53
N LYS A 13 6.46 12.44 9.85
CA LYS A 13 7.74 12.80 10.48
C LYS A 13 8.83 11.73 10.26
N THR A 14 8.43 10.47 10.30
CA THR A 14 9.35 9.34 10.12
C THR A 14 9.81 9.26 8.67
N ALA A 15 8.89 9.40 7.70
CA ALA A 15 9.21 9.48 6.28
C ALA A 15 10.15 10.66 5.98
N MET A 16 9.86 11.84 6.53
CA MET A 16 10.74 13.01 6.42
C MET A 16 12.16 12.72 6.91
N LYS A 17 12.29 12.08 8.08
CA LYS A 17 13.60 11.73 8.66
C LYS A 17 14.36 10.72 7.80
N ILE A 18 13.67 9.74 7.23
CA ILE A 18 14.28 8.71 6.35
C ILE A 18 14.77 9.34 5.04
N LEU A 19 14.01 10.29 4.50
CA LEU A 19 14.32 10.98 3.24
C LEU A 19 15.24 12.20 3.42
N ASP A 20 15.73 12.44 4.64
CA ASP A 20 16.58 13.59 5.01
C ASP A 20 15.96 14.95 4.65
N LEU A 21 14.63 15.09 4.82
CA LEU A 21 13.88 16.31 4.53
C LEU A 21 13.49 17.02 5.83
N THR A 22 13.75 18.33 5.90
CA THR A 22 13.34 19.16 7.03
C THR A 22 11.97 19.82 6.81
N ASN A 23 11.35 20.31 7.90
CA ASN A 23 10.14 21.14 7.79
C ASN A 23 10.34 22.32 6.82
N ARG A 24 11.51 22.95 6.85
CA ARG A 24 11.82 24.09 5.99
C ARG A 24 11.88 23.71 4.51
N ASP A 25 12.39 22.52 4.18
CA ASP A 25 12.49 22.05 2.80
C ASP A 25 11.10 21.80 2.22
N LEU A 26 10.23 21.16 3.00
CA LEU A 26 8.83 20.95 2.61
C LEU A 26 8.03 22.24 2.56
N GLU A 27 8.20 23.15 3.52
CA GLU A 27 7.54 24.47 3.49
C GLU A 27 7.90 25.24 2.21
N LYS A 28 9.18 25.26 1.83
CA LYS A 28 9.62 25.86 0.57
C LYS A 28 9.01 25.16 -0.64
N LYS A 29 9.03 23.82 -0.67
CA LYS A 29 8.48 23.02 -1.78
C LYS A 29 6.98 23.23 -1.97
N LEU A 30 6.24 23.46 -0.88
CA LEU A 30 4.80 23.66 -0.88
C LEU A 30 4.37 25.14 -0.91
N GLY A 31 5.32 26.09 -0.95
CA GLY A 31 5.01 27.53 -0.93
C GLY A 31 4.37 28.01 0.39
N LEU A 32 4.65 27.33 1.50
CA LEU A 32 4.08 27.63 2.81
C LEU A 32 4.92 28.65 3.58
N SER A 33 4.28 29.36 4.51
CA SER A 33 4.98 30.27 5.42
C SER A 33 5.92 29.53 6.37
N TYR A 34 7.00 30.20 6.76
CA TYR A 34 7.98 29.66 7.70
C TYR A 34 7.31 29.23 9.02
N GLY A 35 7.62 28.01 9.47
CA GLY A 35 7.08 27.45 10.72
C GLY A 35 5.62 27.00 10.64
N TYR A 36 5.02 26.98 9.44
CA TYR A 36 3.70 26.39 9.22
C TYR A 36 3.67 24.90 9.58
N LEU A 37 4.63 24.11 9.09
CA LEU A 37 4.69 22.67 9.38
C LEU A 37 5.06 22.41 10.84
N SER A 38 5.88 23.27 11.46
CA SER A 38 6.13 23.19 12.90
C SER A 38 4.84 23.33 13.72
N ARG A 39 3.95 24.25 13.32
CA ARG A 39 2.62 24.42 13.94
C ARG A 39 1.68 23.26 13.63
N LEU A 40 1.75 22.70 12.42
CA LEU A 40 0.97 21.52 12.05
C LEU A 40 1.35 20.31 12.92
N PHE A 41 2.65 20.05 13.02
CA PHE A 41 3.18 18.89 13.73
C PHE A 41 3.10 18.98 15.25
N SER A 42 2.91 20.18 15.80
CA SER A 42 2.58 20.38 17.22
C SER A 42 1.08 20.31 17.50
N GLY A 43 0.24 20.30 16.46
CA GLY A 43 -1.22 20.36 16.58
C GLY A 43 -1.76 21.77 16.89
N ALA A 44 -0.93 22.80 16.74
CA ALA A 44 -1.38 24.19 16.87
C ALA A 44 -2.29 24.63 15.71
N ILE A 45 -2.22 23.93 14.57
CA ILE A 45 -3.22 24.01 13.51
C ILE A 45 -3.82 22.64 13.25
N GLU A 46 -5.08 22.62 12.81
CA GLU A 46 -5.82 21.40 12.54
C GLU A 46 -5.27 20.68 11.28
N LEU A 47 -5.15 19.35 11.37
CA LEU A 47 -4.76 18.52 10.24
C LEU A 47 -5.96 18.29 9.31
N LYS A 48 -5.92 18.91 8.13
CA LYS A 48 -6.82 18.62 7.02
C LYS A 48 -6.28 17.50 6.14
N VAL A 49 -7.19 16.84 5.40
CA VAL A 49 -6.83 15.82 4.41
C VAL A 49 -5.91 16.38 3.33
N GLU A 50 -6.16 17.62 2.86
CA GLU A 50 -5.30 18.32 1.89
C GLU A 50 -3.83 18.33 2.32
N HIS A 51 -3.53 18.64 3.59
CA HIS A 51 -2.16 18.62 4.09
C HIS A 51 -1.50 17.23 3.97
N VAL A 52 -2.26 16.16 4.21
CA VAL A 52 -1.73 14.79 4.09
C VAL A 52 -1.37 14.50 2.64
N LEU A 53 -2.26 14.85 1.69
CA LEU A 53 -2.05 14.63 0.26
C LEU A 53 -0.88 15.47 -0.27
N ASP A 54 -0.81 16.75 0.10
CA ASP A 54 0.27 17.66 -0.30
C ASP A 54 1.62 17.20 0.23
N LEU A 55 1.67 16.77 1.50
CA LEU A 55 2.88 16.23 2.10
C LEU A 55 3.28 14.90 1.46
N CYS A 56 2.34 14.02 1.11
CA CYS A 56 2.64 12.80 0.33
C CYS A 56 3.31 13.17 -1.00
N GLY A 57 2.72 14.07 -1.78
CA GLY A 57 3.29 14.55 -3.03
C GLY A 57 4.66 15.21 -2.86
N ALA A 58 4.84 16.01 -1.81
CA ALA A 58 6.12 16.64 -1.50
C ALA A 58 7.20 15.64 -1.08
N LEU A 59 6.83 14.54 -0.42
CA LEU A 59 7.71 13.43 -0.05
C LEU A 59 7.96 12.44 -1.21
N GLY A 60 7.26 12.57 -2.33
CA GLY A 60 7.35 11.64 -3.45
C GLY A 60 6.63 10.31 -3.20
N LEU A 61 5.62 10.30 -2.31
CA LEU A 61 4.79 9.15 -2.01
C LEU A 61 3.41 9.30 -2.64
N ARG A 62 2.85 8.21 -3.16
CA ARG A 62 1.43 8.15 -3.50
C ARG A 62 0.61 8.09 -2.20
N PRO A 63 -0.59 8.71 -2.13
CA PRO A 63 -1.44 8.63 -0.95
C PRO A 63 -1.74 7.18 -0.52
N ALA A 64 -1.95 6.28 -1.48
CA ALA A 64 -2.18 4.86 -1.20
C ALA A 64 -1.00 4.20 -0.48
N GLU A 65 0.24 4.49 -0.90
CA GLU A 65 1.47 3.98 -0.26
C GLU A 65 1.58 4.50 1.17
N PHE A 66 1.33 5.80 1.37
CA PHE A 66 1.34 6.41 2.69
C PHE A 66 0.33 5.76 3.63
N PHE A 67 -0.93 5.58 3.18
CA PHE A 67 -1.94 4.93 4.00
C PHE A 67 -1.63 3.45 4.24
N HIS A 68 -1.04 2.74 3.29
CA HIS A 68 -0.58 1.36 3.52
C HIS A 68 0.51 1.30 4.59
N ILE A 69 1.49 2.22 4.57
CA ILE A 69 2.54 2.33 5.60
C ILE A 69 1.95 2.69 6.97
N ALA A 70 0.96 3.60 6.99
CA ALA A 70 0.31 4.03 8.23
C ALA A 70 -0.59 2.97 8.85
N TYR A 71 -1.11 2.04 8.04
CA TYR A 71 -2.03 0.96 8.44
C TYR A 71 -1.61 -0.39 7.81
N PRO A 72 -0.45 -0.95 8.19
CA PRO A 72 0.12 -2.12 7.52
C PRO A 72 -0.67 -3.41 7.77
N ARG A 73 -1.50 -3.43 8.82
CA ARG A 73 -2.34 -4.59 9.18
C ARG A 73 -3.79 -4.14 9.28
N VAL A 74 -4.63 -4.69 8.41
CA VAL A 74 -6.07 -4.58 8.53
C VAL A 74 -6.58 -5.84 9.24
N PRO A 75 -7.30 -5.72 10.37
CA PRO A 75 -7.90 -6.87 11.05
C PRO A 75 -8.75 -7.69 10.09
N THR A 76 -8.57 -9.01 10.12
CA THR A 76 -9.35 -9.97 9.33
C THR A 76 -10.07 -10.94 10.29
N PRO A 77 -11.40 -11.10 10.19
CA PRO A 77 -12.30 -10.42 9.24
C PRO A 77 -12.41 -8.91 9.57
N GLY A 78 -12.63 -8.10 8.52
CA GLY A 78 -12.92 -6.68 8.68
C GLY A 78 -14.25 -6.45 9.41
N THR A 79 -14.53 -5.22 9.81
CA THR A 79 -15.83 -4.89 10.42
C THR A 79 -16.98 -5.13 9.44
N ALA A 80 -18.18 -5.42 9.95
CA ALA A 80 -19.36 -5.63 9.11
C ALA A 80 -19.64 -4.44 8.16
N ALA A 81 -19.37 -3.21 8.62
CA ALA A 81 -19.46 -2.00 7.80
C ALA A 81 -18.43 -2.00 6.66
N ALA A 82 -17.17 -2.37 6.93
CA ALA A 82 -16.12 -2.43 5.92
C ALA A 82 -16.42 -3.50 4.84
N VAL A 83 -16.97 -4.65 5.24
CA VAL A 83 -17.42 -5.70 4.30
C VAL A 83 -18.52 -5.14 3.39
N ARG A 84 -19.58 -4.56 3.96
CA ARG A 84 -20.69 -4.02 3.19
C ARG A 84 -20.28 -2.90 2.22
N VAL A 85 -19.42 -1.98 2.66
CA VAL A 85 -18.90 -0.90 1.81
C VAL A 85 -18.08 -1.47 0.65
N ARG A 86 -17.24 -2.47 0.91
CA ARG A 86 -16.45 -3.14 -0.12
C ARG A 86 -17.34 -3.82 -1.15
N ASP A 87 -18.35 -4.56 -0.72
CA ASP A 87 -19.26 -5.27 -1.61
C ASP A 87 -19.99 -4.29 -2.56
N VAL A 88 -20.43 -3.13 -2.04
CA VAL A 88 -21.06 -2.09 -2.86
C VAL A 88 -20.06 -1.45 -3.83
N LEU A 89 -18.89 -1.03 -3.34
CA LEU A 89 -17.90 -0.31 -4.15
C LEU A 89 -17.19 -1.18 -5.19
N GLN A 90 -17.05 -2.50 -4.95
CA GLN A 90 -16.55 -3.44 -5.97
C GLN A 90 -17.46 -3.48 -7.21
N GLY A 91 -18.76 -3.19 -7.06
CA GLY A 91 -19.66 -3.01 -8.19
C GLY A 91 -19.48 -1.70 -8.96
N PHE A 92 -18.73 -0.73 -8.40
CA PHE A 92 -18.45 0.58 -9.00
C PHE A 92 -17.01 0.73 -9.50
N GLN A 93 -16.10 -0.20 -9.17
CA GLN A 93 -14.73 -0.14 -9.69
C GLN A 93 -14.73 -0.41 -11.21
N ALA A 94 -14.22 0.56 -11.97
CA ALA A 94 -13.99 0.38 -13.40
C ALA A 94 -12.97 -0.76 -13.62
N PRO A 95 -13.18 -1.64 -14.63
CA PRO A 95 -12.20 -2.66 -14.97
C PRO A 95 -10.94 -1.99 -15.53
N GLY A 96 -9.95 -1.72 -14.68
CA GLY A 96 -8.71 -1.06 -15.11
C GLY A 96 -7.59 -0.94 -14.07
N GLU A 97 -7.85 -1.12 -12.77
CA GLU A 97 -6.84 -1.01 -11.71
C GLU A 97 -6.55 -2.35 -11.01
N GLN A 98 -6.64 -3.46 -11.75
CA GLN A 98 -5.90 -4.66 -11.35
C GLN A 98 -4.43 -4.40 -11.68
N GLU A 99 -3.68 -3.79 -10.75
CA GLU A 99 -2.23 -3.94 -10.73
C GLU A 99 -1.93 -5.44 -10.80
N ASP A 100 -1.09 -5.83 -11.76
CA ASP A 100 -0.60 -7.19 -11.99
C ASP A 100 -0.09 -7.81 -10.67
N ALA A 101 -0.96 -8.46 -9.91
CA ALA A 101 -0.50 -9.51 -9.02
C ALA A 101 0.14 -10.55 -9.94
N PRO A 102 1.41 -10.92 -9.76
CA PRO A 102 1.96 -12.02 -10.52
C PRO A 102 1.05 -13.22 -10.27
N SER A 103 0.32 -13.61 -11.30
CA SER A 103 -0.48 -14.82 -11.28
C SER A 103 0.43 -15.92 -10.79
N LYS A 104 -0.02 -16.75 -9.84
CA LYS A 104 0.78 -17.89 -9.37
C LYS A 104 1.23 -18.82 -10.51
N LEU A 105 0.63 -18.70 -11.71
CA LEU A 105 1.08 -19.37 -12.92
C LEU A 105 2.36 -18.77 -13.56
N SER A 106 2.71 -17.51 -13.31
CA SER A 106 3.95 -16.90 -13.83
C SER A 106 5.16 -17.13 -12.93
N ALA A 107 4.96 -17.71 -11.74
CA ALA A 107 6.03 -18.00 -10.77
C ALA A 107 6.61 -19.41 -10.91
N LEU A 108 6.04 -20.26 -11.78
CA LEU A 108 6.64 -21.55 -12.10
C LEU A 108 7.75 -21.32 -13.12
N SER A 109 8.98 -21.65 -12.75
CA SER A 109 10.11 -21.58 -13.68
C SER A 109 9.93 -22.64 -14.78
N ARG A 110 10.55 -22.42 -15.95
CA ARG A 110 10.48 -23.37 -17.07
C ARG A 110 10.93 -24.77 -16.64
N GLU A 111 11.91 -24.83 -15.75
CA GLU A 111 12.48 -26.05 -15.17
C GLU A 111 11.48 -26.78 -14.26
N GLU A 112 10.69 -26.05 -13.47
CA GLU A 112 9.65 -26.64 -12.61
C GLU A 112 8.50 -27.24 -13.44
N ILE A 113 8.12 -26.57 -14.53
CA ILE A 113 7.12 -27.08 -15.48
C ILE A 113 7.62 -28.35 -16.15
N GLU A 114 8.88 -28.39 -16.58
CA GLU A 114 9.48 -29.55 -17.22
C GLU A 114 9.57 -30.75 -16.27
N HIS A 115 9.96 -30.52 -15.02
CA HIS A 115 10.00 -31.56 -14.00
C HIS A 115 8.60 -32.14 -13.71
N MET A 116 7.58 -31.28 -13.64
CA MET A 116 6.20 -31.72 -13.45
C MET A 116 5.68 -32.54 -14.65
N MET A 117 5.98 -32.13 -15.88
CA MET A 117 5.61 -32.89 -17.08
C MET A 117 6.28 -34.27 -17.14
N LEU A 118 7.58 -34.35 -16.86
CA LEU A 118 8.30 -35.63 -16.85
C LEU A 118 7.77 -36.58 -15.77
N THR A 119 7.38 -36.04 -14.62
CA THR A 119 6.81 -36.83 -13.53
C THR A 119 5.43 -37.39 -13.90
N SER A 120 4.60 -36.57 -14.56
CA SER A 120 3.27 -37.00 -15.04
C SER A 120 3.36 -38.04 -16.16
N LEU A 121 4.27 -37.86 -17.12
CA LEU A 121 4.50 -38.83 -18.20
C LEU A 121 5.00 -40.18 -17.68
N ARG A 122 5.92 -40.16 -16.69
CA ARG A 122 6.40 -41.41 -16.06
C ARG A 122 5.29 -42.17 -15.35
N LYS A 123 4.38 -41.47 -14.66
CA LYS A 123 3.23 -42.11 -14.02
C LYS A 123 2.30 -42.77 -15.03
N LEU A 124 1.96 -42.07 -16.11
CA LEU A 124 1.10 -42.61 -17.16
C LEU A 124 1.70 -43.84 -17.85
N LEU A 125 3.00 -43.82 -18.15
CA LEU A 125 3.70 -44.97 -18.74
C LEU A 125 3.80 -46.15 -17.76
N ALA A 126 3.99 -45.89 -16.47
CA ALA A 126 4.00 -46.93 -15.44
C ALA A 126 2.63 -47.59 -15.23
N ASP A 127 1.54 -46.83 -15.39
CA ASP A 127 0.17 -47.35 -15.32
C ASP A 127 -0.19 -48.18 -16.56
N LEU A 128 0.28 -47.78 -17.76
CA LEU A 128 0.11 -48.54 -19.00
C LEU A 128 0.90 -49.87 -19.03
N GLY A 129 2.00 -49.96 -18.30
CA GLY A 129 2.80 -51.20 -18.19
C GLY A 129 2.27 -52.24 -17.20
N ARG A 130 1.18 -51.92 -16.46
CA ARG A 130 0.54 -52.83 -15.50
C ARG A 130 -0.82 -53.37 -15.98
N SER A 131 -1.21 -53.09 -17.23
CA SER A 131 -2.43 -53.60 -17.86
C SER A 131 -2.14 -54.62 -18.94
#